data_AF-A0A7S0IB21-F1
#
_entry.id   AF-A0A7S0IB21-F1
#
_cell.length_a   1.000
_cell.length_b   1.000
_cell.length_c   1.000
_cell.angle_alpha   90.00
_cell.angle_beta   90.00
_cell.angle_gamma   90.00
#
_symmetry.space_group_name_H-M   'P 1'
#
loop_
_entity.id
_entity.type
_entity.pdbx_description
1 polymer ?
#
loop_
_entity_poly.entity_id
_entity_poly.type
_entity_poly.pdbx_seq_one_letter_code
_entity_poly.pdbx_strand_id
1 'polypeptide(L)'
;AAATAAGAGDVDDVVLVAPALVPPRAPRTTTTGEANATRESAAAALIGAVGRFLTAAAARASAPFLKIILRAFVRSATFWRRGLAKAVGRASAPKLFTDLAWADGYRRPSCVRGWDEGMARVVVAACTGGANDVWATESKRVARAFEGAKGAEAVDSDDDRGATDAVATLDALRASGARVLIVHGDEDSVVPLANSRRLAAALPGARLAVMAGCGHMPHEEDPDAFVDLVESFLESHVS
;
A
#
# COMPACT_ATOMS: atom_id res chain seq x y z
N ALA A 1 8.46 -5.04 -5.62
CA ALA A 1 8.54 -6.50 -5.43
C ALA A 1 7.97 -7.25 -6.63
N ALA A 2 6.65 -7.27 -6.87
CA ALA A 2 6.06 -7.94 -8.04
C ALA A 2 6.55 -7.38 -9.39
N ALA A 3 6.56 -6.05 -9.56
CA ALA A 3 7.14 -5.43 -10.76
C ALA A 3 8.65 -5.63 -10.89
N THR A 4 9.37 -5.68 -9.77
CA THR A 4 10.82 -5.96 -9.72
C THR A 4 11.12 -7.41 -10.14
N ALA A 5 10.25 -8.36 -9.77
CA ALA A 5 10.36 -9.76 -10.15
C ALA A 5 9.95 -9.99 -11.62
N ALA A 6 8.88 -9.35 -12.08
CA ALA A 6 8.44 -9.40 -13.48
C ALA A 6 9.51 -8.82 -14.42
N GLY A 7 10.13 -7.69 -14.07
CA GLY A 7 11.22 -7.10 -14.85
C GLY A 7 12.50 -7.96 -14.93
N ALA A 8 12.63 -9.00 -14.09
CA ALA A 8 13.75 -9.94 -14.15
C ALA A 8 13.54 -11.10 -15.16
N GLY A 9 12.36 -11.19 -15.78
CA GLY A 9 12.09 -12.12 -16.89
C GLY A 9 11.70 -13.55 -16.50
N ASP A 10 11.41 -13.82 -15.23
CA ASP A 10 11.13 -15.16 -14.69
C ASP A 10 9.65 -15.34 -14.27
N VAL A 11 8.75 -14.49 -14.78
CA VAL A 11 7.33 -14.46 -14.40
C VAL A 11 6.46 -14.31 -15.63
N ASP A 12 5.64 -15.32 -15.93
CA ASP A 12 4.71 -15.33 -17.06
C ASP A 12 3.39 -14.60 -16.76
N ASP A 13 2.99 -14.56 -15.49
CA ASP A 13 1.69 -14.05 -15.04
C ASP A 13 1.80 -13.19 -13.78
N VAL A 14 1.10 -12.07 -13.77
CA VAL A 14 1.01 -11.16 -12.62
C VAL A 14 -0.45 -10.91 -12.28
N VAL A 15 -0.83 -11.20 -11.03
CA VAL A 15 -2.15 -10.86 -10.48
C VAL A 15 -2.01 -9.67 -9.53
N LEU A 16 -2.65 -8.56 -9.86
CA LEU A 16 -2.73 -7.35 -9.05
C LEU A 16 -4.10 -7.28 -8.37
N VAL A 17 -4.13 -7.23 -7.04
CA VAL A 17 -5.38 -7.19 -6.26
C VAL A 17 -5.54 -5.80 -5.65
N ALA A 18 -6.66 -5.14 -5.98
CA ALA A 18 -7.01 -3.77 -5.57
C ALA A 18 -5.81 -2.79 -5.58
N PRO A 19 -5.04 -2.71 -6.69
CA PRO A 19 -3.78 -2.00 -6.69
C PRO A 19 -3.95 -0.49 -6.50
N ALA A 20 -3.25 0.09 -5.52
CA ALA A 20 -3.13 1.53 -5.32
C ALA A 20 -2.13 2.20 -6.31
N LEU A 21 -1.97 1.63 -7.50
CA LEU A 21 -1.10 2.13 -8.56
C LEU A 21 -1.89 3.06 -9.47
N VAL A 22 -1.60 4.36 -9.38
CA VAL A 22 -2.23 5.37 -10.24
C VAL A 22 -1.25 5.71 -11.36
N PRO A 23 -1.54 5.34 -12.63
CA PRO A 23 -0.68 5.75 -13.74
C PRO A 23 -0.68 7.28 -13.88
N PRO A 24 0.47 7.88 -14.25
CA PRO A 24 0.55 9.30 -14.51
C PRO A 24 -0.41 9.69 -15.64
N ARG A 25 -1.02 10.87 -15.53
CA ARG A 25 -1.81 11.45 -16.64
C ARG A 25 -0.88 11.78 -17.81
N ALA A 26 -1.41 11.75 -19.02
CA ALA A 26 -0.71 12.25 -20.20
C ALA A 26 -0.19 13.69 -19.92
N PRO A 27 1.07 14.01 -20.25
CA PRO A 27 1.68 15.26 -19.85
C PRO A 27 0.94 16.44 -20.45
N ARG A 28 0.53 17.39 -19.61
CA ARG A 28 0.25 18.76 -20.06
C ARG A 28 1.60 19.42 -20.29
N THR A 29 1.76 20.10 -21.43
CA THR A 29 2.96 20.90 -21.73
C THR A 29 3.15 21.97 -20.66
N THR A 30 4.02 21.71 -19.69
CA THR A 30 4.46 22.69 -18.71
C THR A 30 5.94 22.94 -18.92
N THR A 31 6.27 24.19 -19.25
CA THR A 31 7.61 24.74 -19.36
C THR A 31 8.36 24.51 -18.05
N THR A 32 9.43 23.72 -18.10
CA THR A 32 10.33 23.44 -16.97
C THR A 32 11.08 24.70 -16.57
N GLY A 33 10.82 25.21 -15.36
CA GLY A 33 11.69 26.16 -14.67
C GLY A 33 12.86 25.42 -14.00
N GLU A 34 14.07 25.96 -14.18
CA GLU A 34 15.32 25.44 -13.64
C GLU A 34 15.30 25.36 -12.11
N ALA A 35 15.65 24.19 -11.56
CA ALA A 35 15.78 23.97 -10.12
C ALA A 35 17.11 24.54 -9.61
N ASN A 36 17.01 25.50 -8.70
CA ASN A 36 18.17 26.13 -8.06
C ASN A 36 18.57 25.30 -6.82
N ALA A 37 19.78 24.72 -6.81
CA ALA A 37 20.29 23.95 -5.69
C ALA A 37 20.80 24.88 -4.57
N THR A 38 20.12 24.88 -3.42
CA THR A 38 20.52 25.66 -2.24
C THR A 38 21.68 24.98 -1.51
N ARG A 39 22.80 25.69 -1.31
CA ARG A 39 23.88 25.31 -0.39
C ARG A 39 23.42 25.52 1.06
N GLU A 40 23.16 24.45 1.80
CA GLU A 40 22.90 24.53 3.25
C GLU A 40 24.17 24.91 4.03
N SER A 41 24.04 25.77 5.05
CA SER A 41 25.15 26.16 5.92
C SER A 41 25.42 25.07 6.98
N ALA A 42 26.68 24.96 7.42
CA ALA A 42 27.09 23.99 8.45
C ALA A 42 26.28 24.10 9.76
N ALA A 43 25.79 25.31 10.10
CA ALA A 43 24.94 25.52 11.27
C ALA A 43 23.54 24.93 11.10
N ALA A 44 22.94 25.05 9.90
CA ALA A 44 21.66 24.42 9.59
C ALA A 44 21.78 22.89 9.60
N ALA A 45 22.88 22.35 9.07
CA ALA A 45 23.18 20.92 9.10
C ALA A 45 23.32 20.38 10.54
N LEU A 46 23.98 21.13 11.43
CA LEU A 46 24.17 20.76 12.83
C LEU A 46 22.86 20.79 13.64
N ILE A 47 22.05 21.84 13.47
CA ILE A 47 20.73 21.94 14.11
C ILE A 47 19.83 20.77 13.66
N GLY A 48 19.85 20.45 12.36
CA GLY A 48 19.15 19.29 11.82
C GLY A 48 19.63 17.97 12.43
N ALA A 49 20.95 17.80 12.62
CA ALA A 49 21.52 16.59 13.23
C ALA A 49 21.12 16.41 14.70
N VAL A 50 21.14 17.50 15.48
CA VAL A 50 20.69 17.48 16.89
C VAL A 50 19.19 17.16 16.98
N GLY A 51 18.37 17.76 16.11
CA GLY A 51 16.94 17.45 16.03
C GLY A 51 16.66 15.98 15.72
N ARG A 52 17.40 15.37 14.79
CA ARG A 52 17.31 13.94 14.48
C ARG A 52 17.72 13.06 15.66
N PHE A 53 18.81 13.41 16.35
CA PHE A 53 19.28 12.69 17.53
C PHE A 53 18.24 12.69 18.66
N LEU A 54 17.68 13.87 18.99
CA LEU A 54 16.64 13.99 20.02
C LEU A 54 15.37 13.22 19.65
N THR A 55 14.96 13.27 18.38
CA THR A 55 13.81 12.51 17.89
C THR A 55 14.05 11.00 17.98
N ALA A 56 15.24 10.52 17.58
CA ALA A 56 15.61 9.11 17.69
C ALA A 56 15.71 8.64 19.15
N ALA A 57 16.23 9.48 20.04
CA ALA A 57 16.30 9.20 21.48
C ALA A 57 14.90 9.10 22.11
N ALA A 58 14.00 10.05 21.80
CA ALA A 58 12.61 10.03 22.26
C ALA A 58 11.83 8.83 21.70
N ALA A 59 12.04 8.47 20.44
CA ALA A 59 11.46 7.28 19.83
C ALA A 59 11.95 5.98 20.51
N ARG A 60 13.24 5.91 20.86
CA ARG A 60 13.81 4.74 21.56
C ARG A 60 13.34 4.63 23.00
N ALA A 61 13.16 5.76 23.69
CA ALA A 61 12.59 5.81 25.04
C ALA A 61 11.10 5.44 25.07
N SER A 62 10.34 5.77 24.02
CA SER A 62 8.90 5.44 23.90
C SER A 62 8.63 4.04 23.35
N ALA A 63 9.60 3.39 22.71
CA ALA A 63 9.50 2.04 22.17
C ALA A 63 8.88 0.98 23.11
N PRO A 64 9.23 0.87 24.41
CA PRO A 64 8.58 -0.10 25.30
C PRO A 64 7.09 0.17 25.49
N PHE A 65 6.67 1.44 25.59
CA PHE A 65 5.25 1.81 25.70
C PHE A 65 4.51 1.56 24.39
N LEU A 66 5.14 1.89 23.25
CA LEU A 66 4.60 1.61 21.92
C LEU A 66 4.36 0.11 21.72
N LYS A 67 5.28 -0.76 22.17
CA LYS A 67 5.08 -2.21 22.11
C LYS A 67 3.88 -2.68 22.93
N ILE A 68 3.66 -2.10 24.12
CA ILE A 68 2.49 -2.42 24.96
C ILE A 68 1.20 -2.04 24.22
N ILE A 69 1.16 -0.84 23.64
CA ILE A 69 0.01 -0.34 22.88
C ILE A 69 -0.26 -1.21 21.63
N LEU A 70 0.79 -1.51 20.85
CA LEU A 70 0.68 -2.38 19.67
C LEU A 70 0.14 -3.77 20.04
N ARG A 71 0.69 -4.37 21.11
CA ARG A 71 0.21 -5.66 21.63
C ARG A 71 -1.25 -5.61 22.07
N ALA A 72 -1.71 -4.49 22.63
CA ALA A 72 -3.11 -4.32 23.02
C ALA A 72 -4.03 -4.26 21.78
N PHE A 73 -3.66 -3.51 20.74
CA PHE A 73 -4.44 -3.43 19.49
C PHE A 73 -4.48 -4.75 18.74
N VAL A 74 -3.33 -5.41 18.53
CA VAL A 74 -3.27 -6.66 17.74
C VAL A 74 -4.02 -7.80 18.40
N ARG A 75 -4.12 -7.83 19.74
CA ARG A 75 -4.91 -8.83 20.46
C ARG A 75 -6.41 -8.53 20.45
N SER A 76 -6.82 -7.30 20.14
CA SER A 76 -8.21 -6.87 20.18
C SER A 76 -8.95 -7.25 18.89
N ALA A 77 -9.86 -8.23 18.99
CA ALA A 77 -10.75 -8.58 17.88
C ALA A 77 -11.65 -7.40 17.47
N THR A 78 -12.08 -6.57 18.42
CA THR A 78 -12.92 -5.39 18.15
C THR A 78 -12.19 -4.33 17.33
N PHE A 79 -10.89 -4.13 17.58
CA PHE A 79 -10.06 -3.23 16.79
C PHE A 79 -10.03 -3.68 15.32
N TRP A 80 -9.69 -4.96 15.08
CA TRP A 80 -9.65 -5.53 13.74
C TRP A 80 -11.01 -5.48 13.06
N ARG A 81 -12.09 -5.88 13.74
CA ARG A 81 -13.45 -5.80 13.20
C ARG A 81 -13.81 -4.38 12.73
N ARG A 82 -13.56 -3.36 13.55
CA ARG A 82 -13.89 -1.96 13.19
C ARG A 82 -13.03 -1.42 12.05
N GLY A 83 -11.76 -1.81 12.00
CA GLY A 83 -10.86 -1.43 10.92
C GLY A 83 -11.25 -2.08 9.60
N LEU A 84 -11.40 -3.41 9.63
CA LEU A 84 -11.69 -4.25 8.47
C LEU A 84 -13.10 -4.01 7.90
N ALA A 85 -14.07 -3.67 8.74
CA ALA A 85 -15.41 -3.26 8.30
C ALA A 85 -15.43 -2.12 7.26
N LYS A 86 -14.39 -1.29 7.23
CA LYS A 86 -14.26 -0.18 6.28
C LYS A 86 -13.59 -0.59 4.97
N ALA A 87 -13.03 -1.79 4.92
CA ALA A 87 -12.33 -2.33 3.78
C ALA A 87 -13.14 -3.39 3.03
N VAL A 88 -14.32 -3.77 3.54
CA VAL A 88 -15.13 -4.88 3.06
C VAL A 88 -16.43 -4.34 2.44
N GLY A 89 -16.88 -4.96 1.35
CA GLY A 89 -18.14 -4.67 0.68
C GLY A 89 -19.37 -5.05 1.50
N ARG A 90 -20.52 -4.48 1.14
CA ARG A 90 -21.82 -4.65 1.80
C ARG A 90 -22.28 -6.10 1.83
N ALA A 91 -21.97 -6.90 0.81
CA ALA A 91 -22.36 -8.30 0.75
C ALA A 91 -21.59 -9.16 1.78
N SER A 92 -20.33 -8.81 2.05
CA SER A 92 -19.43 -9.56 2.92
C SER A 92 -19.45 -9.06 4.37
N ALA A 93 -19.79 -7.79 4.58
CA ALA A 93 -19.83 -7.18 5.92
C ALA A 93 -20.63 -8.00 6.96
N PRO A 94 -21.86 -8.50 6.70
CA PRO A 94 -22.61 -9.29 7.68
C PRO A 94 -21.90 -10.59 8.08
N LYS A 95 -21.33 -11.32 7.12
CA LYS A 95 -20.63 -12.60 7.35
C LYS A 95 -19.40 -12.40 8.25
N LEU A 96 -18.65 -11.32 8.01
CA LEU A 96 -17.43 -10.98 8.75
C LEU A 96 -17.68 -10.48 10.18
N PHE A 97 -18.87 -9.99 10.48
CA PHE A 97 -19.22 -9.60 11.85
C PHE A 97 -19.76 -10.74 12.69
N THR A 98 -20.25 -11.82 12.07
CA THR A 98 -20.79 -13.00 12.76
C THR A 98 -19.75 -14.09 12.99
N ASP A 99 -18.80 -14.26 12.07
CA ASP A 99 -17.73 -15.27 12.20
C ASP A 99 -16.42 -14.63 12.70
N LEU A 100 -16.06 -14.92 13.95
CA LEU A 100 -14.84 -14.41 14.57
C LEU A 100 -13.56 -15.11 14.05
N ALA A 101 -13.68 -16.26 13.38
CA ALA A 101 -12.54 -17.01 12.87
C ALA A 101 -11.72 -16.19 11.86
N TRP A 102 -12.39 -15.32 11.10
CA TRP A 102 -11.76 -14.46 10.11
C TRP A 102 -10.90 -13.35 10.73
N ALA A 103 -11.46 -12.56 11.65
CA ALA A 103 -10.72 -11.49 12.35
C ALA A 103 -9.59 -12.05 13.23
N ASP A 104 -9.72 -13.30 13.69
CA ASP A 104 -8.69 -14.01 14.44
C ASP A 104 -7.43 -14.28 13.61
N GLY A 105 -7.57 -14.44 12.28
CA GLY A 105 -6.44 -14.48 11.35
C GLY A 105 -5.52 -13.27 11.49
N TYR A 106 -6.10 -12.08 11.60
CA TYR A 106 -5.36 -10.82 11.76
C TYR A 106 -4.68 -10.64 13.12
N ARG A 107 -5.02 -11.48 14.12
CA ARG A 107 -4.35 -11.52 15.42
C ARG A 107 -3.11 -12.41 15.41
N ARG A 108 -2.91 -13.25 14.38
CA ARG A 108 -1.80 -14.21 14.25
C ARG A 108 -0.40 -13.60 14.23
N PRO A 109 -0.16 -12.34 13.81
CA PRO A 109 1.15 -11.72 14.00
C PRO A 109 1.63 -11.79 15.46
N SER A 110 0.71 -11.81 16.43
CA SER A 110 1.05 -11.97 17.86
C SER A 110 1.79 -13.28 18.21
N CYS A 111 1.71 -14.29 17.34
CA CYS A 111 2.38 -15.58 17.49
C CYS A 111 3.81 -15.58 16.93
N VAL A 112 4.21 -14.54 16.17
CA VAL A 112 5.53 -14.45 15.55
C VAL A 112 6.52 -13.76 16.48
N ARG A 113 7.66 -14.37 16.78
CA ARG A 113 8.67 -13.76 17.65
C ARG A 113 9.19 -12.45 17.05
N GLY A 114 9.11 -11.34 17.80
CA GLY A 114 9.65 -10.04 17.39
C GLY A 114 8.77 -9.20 16.46
N TRP A 115 7.52 -9.60 16.22
CA TRP A 115 6.57 -8.84 15.37
C TRP A 115 6.37 -7.40 15.86
N ASP A 116 6.33 -7.20 17.18
CA ASP A 116 6.08 -5.93 17.85
C ASP A 116 7.28 -4.99 17.75
N GLU A 117 8.50 -5.55 17.81
CA GLU A 117 9.74 -4.84 17.50
C GLU A 117 9.76 -4.36 16.04
N GLY A 118 9.37 -5.23 15.10
CA GLY A 118 9.25 -4.86 13.68
C GLY A 118 8.26 -3.72 13.47
N MET A 119 7.05 -3.85 14.03
CA MET A 119 6.01 -2.81 13.94
C MET A 119 6.42 -1.51 14.62
N ALA A 120 7.07 -1.58 15.79
CA ALA A 120 7.59 -0.39 16.46
C ALA A 120 8.63 0.34 15.59
N ARG A 121 9.50 -0.39 14.87
CA ARG A 121 10.45 0.22 13.93
C ARG A 121 9.74 0.93 12.78
N VAL A 122 8.70 0.34 12.19
CA VAL A 122 7.92 0.97 11.11
C VAL A 122 7.26 2.26 11.61
N VAL A 123 6.60 2.21 12.77
CA VAL A 123 5.92 3.39 13.35
C VAL A 123 6.94 4.48 13.69
N VAL A 124 8.05 4.13 14.33
CA VAL A 124 9.14 5.08 14.63
C VAL A 124 9.71 5.66 13.34
N ALA A 125 9.95 4.84 12.33
CA ALA A 125 10.47 5.31 11.06
C ALA A 125 9.49 6.30 10.42
N ALA A 126 8.19 6.02 10.42
CA ALA A 126 7.17 6.95 9.95
C ALA A 126 7.17 8.28 10.74
N CYS A 127 7.13 8.23 12.08
CA CYS A 127 7.12 9.44 12.92
C CYS A 127 8.39 10.28 12.83
N THR A 128 9.52 9.65 12.50
CA THR A 128 10.82 10.34 12.41
C THR A 128 11.22 10.70 10.98
N GLY A 129 10.37 10.42 9.99
CA GLY A 129 10.73 10.56 8.57
C GLY A 129 11.94 9.71 8.17
N GLY A 130 12.14 8.59 8.87
CA GLY A 130 13.23 7.64 8.70
C GLY A 130 14.62 8.21 9.00
N ALA A 131 14.74 8.95 10.11
CA ALA A 131 15.96 9.67 10.53
C ALA A 131 17.23 8.79 10.75
N ASN A 132 17.16 7.48 10.54
CA ASN A 132 18.31 6.58 10.46
C ASN A 132 18.40 6.06 9.02
N ASP A 133 19.36 6.59 8.27
CA ASP A 133 19.63 6.32 6.86
C ASP A 133 19.80 4.82 6.57
N VAL A 134 18.69 4.18 6.16
CA VAL A 134 18.58 3.08 5.19
C VAL A 134 17.18 3.14 4.54
N TRP A 135 16.18 3.74 5.21
CA TRP A 135 14.77 3.72 4.79
C TRP A 135 14.08 5.10 4.78
N ALA A 136 14.84 6.20 4.81
CA ALA A 136 14.32 7.57 4.95
C ALA A 136 13.27 7.96 3.89
N THR A 137 13.48 7.53 2.64
CA THR A 137 12.57 7.81 1.53
C THR A 137 11.24 7.06 1.68
N GLU A 138 11.29 5.77 2.00
CA GLU A 138 10.12 4.91 2.20
C GLU A 138 9.33 5.25 3.47
N SER A 139 10.03 5.67 4.53
CA SER A 139 9.39 6.02 5.81
C SER A 139 8.62 7.33 5.73
N LYS A 140 9.12 8.31 4.95
CA LYS A 140 8.37 9.54 4.64
C LYS A 140 7.14 9.27 3.78
N ARG A 141 7.17 8.25 2.90
CA ARG A 141 6.01 7.82 2.10
C ARG A 141 4.92 7.22 2.99
N VAL A 142 5.29 6.30 3.89
CA VAL A 142 4.36 5.69 4.85
C VAL A 142 3.77 6.76 5.78
N ALA A 143 4.58 7.67 6.31
CA ALA A 143 4.11 8.76 7.17
C ALA A 143 3.04 9.64 6.48
N ARG A 144 3.26 10.01 5.22
CA ARG A 144 2.29 10.80 4.44
C ARG A 144 1.03 10.02 4.05
N ALA A 145 1.14 8.70 3.82
CA ALA A 145 -0.01 7.85 3.56
C ALA A 145 -0.96 7.76 4.78
N PHE A 146 -0.40 7.73 5.99
CA PHE A 146 -1.20 7.77 7.23
C PHE A 146 -1.82 9.15 7.51
N GLU A 147 -1.18 10.25 7.10
CA GLU A 147 -1.75 11.59 7.19
C GLU A 147 -2.89 11.81 6.18
N GLY A 148 -2.77 11.30 4.94
CA GLY A 148 -3.82 11.36 3.93
C GLY A 148 -5.09 10.58 4.30
N ALA A 149 -4.97 9.48 5.05
CA ALA A 149 -6.11 8.69 5.52
C ALA A 149 -6.99 9.42 6.56
N LYS A 150 -6.52 10.53 7.16
CA LYS A 150 -7.30 11.34 8.10
C LYS A 150 -8.06 12.51 7.45
N GLY A 151 -7.82 12.79 6.17
CA GLY A 151 -8.34 13.97 5.48
C GLY A 151 -9.13 13.66 4.21
N ALA A 152 -9.86 12.54 4.16
CA ALA A 152 -10.73 12.22 3.03
C ALA A 152 -12.03 13.04 3.06
N GLU A 153 -11.91 14.36 2.89
CA GLU A 153 -12.89 15.16 2.17
C GLU A 153 -12.24 15.67 0.89
N ALA A 154 -13.01 15.62 -0.20
CA ALA A 154 -12.55 15.89 -1.56
C ALA A 154 -11.86 17.25 -1.68
N VAL A 155 -10.54 17.23 -1.89
CA VAL A 155 -9.79 18.39 -2.37
C VAL A 155 -8.89 17.92 -3.52
N ASP A 156 -9.17 18.49 -4.69
CA ASP A 156 -8.33 18.48 -5.88
C ASP A 156 -7.01 19.19 -5.55
N SER A 157 -5.95 18.43 -5.27
CA SER A 157 -4.62 19.00 -5.01
C SER A 157 -3.50 18.15 -5.59
N ASP A 158 -3.07 18.53 -6.80
CA ASP A 158 -1.68 18.68 -7.28
C ASP A 158 -0.55 17.90 -6.57
N ASP A 159 -0.59 16.56 -6.57
CA ASP A 159 0.55 15.83 -6.03
C ASP A 159 0.93 14.53 -6.76
N ASP A 160 1.97 14.66 -7.59
CA ASP A 160 2.61 13.63 -8.42
C ASP A 160 3.53 12.67 -7.61
N ARG A 161 3.47 12.69 -6.27
CA ARG A 161 4.43 11.98 -5.39
C ARG A 161 4.27 10.45 -5.35
N GLY A 162 3.19 9.91 -5.92
CA GLY A 162 3.01 8.47 -6.16
C GLY A 162 3.35 8.03 -7.60
N ALA A 163 3.57 8.98 -8.51
CA ALA A 163 3.70 8.69 -9.93
C ALA A 163 5.03 8.00 -10.26
N THR A 164 6.14 8.30 -9.59
CA THR A 164 7.44 7.71 -9.95
C THR A 164 7.51 6.21 -9.69
N ASP A 165 6.94 5.74 -8.58
CA ASP A 165 6.90 4.29 -8.28
C ASP A 165 5.88 3.58 -9.17
N ALA A 166 4.75 4.24 -9.47
CA ALA A 166 3.78 3.73 -10.43
C ALA A 166 4.37 3.64 -11.85
N VAL A 167 5.07 4.67 -12.33
CA VAL A 167 5.75 4.69 -13.64
C VAL A 167 6.74 3.54 -13.73
N ALA A 168 7.66 3.42 -12.76
CA ALA A 168 8.67 2.37 -12.76
C ALA A 168 8.04 0.98 -12.71
N THR A 169 6.98 0.81 -11.92
CA THR A 169 6.21 -0.44 -11.84
C THR A 169 5.55 -0.76 -13.18
N LEU A 170 4.91 0.21 -13.83
CA LEU A 170 4.27 0.02 -15.14
C LEU A 170 5.30 -0.32 -16.22
N ASP A 171 6.43 0.38 -16.25
CA ASP A 171 7.49 0.13 -17.23
C ASP A 171 8.10 -1.26 -17.06
N ALA A 172 8.32 -1.70 -15.82
CA ALA A 172 8.77 -3.05 -15.54
C ALA A 172 7.73 -4.11 -15.95
N LEU A 173 6.45 -3.89 -15.69
CA LEU A 173 5.37 -4.79 -16.14
C LEU A 173 5.31 -4.86 -17.67
N ARG A 174 5.41 -3.73 -18.37
CA ARG A 174 5.44 -3.70 -19.84
C ARG A 174 6.67 -4.42 -20.40
N ALA A 175 7.83 -4.20 -19.81
CA ALA A 175 9.09 -4.81 -20.24
C ALA A 175 9.13 -6.32 -19.99
N SER A 176 8.43 -6.80 -18.95
CA SER A 176 8.40 -8.23 -18.60
C SER A 176 7.72 -9.12 -19.63
N GLY A 177 6.78 -8.59 -20.41
CA GLY A 177 5.92 -9.39 -21.27
C GLY A 177 4.90 -10.26 -20.51
N ALA A 178 4.87 -10.20 -19.18
CA ALA A 178 3.94 -10.96 -18.36
C ALA A 178 2.49 -10.56 -18.66
N ARG A 179 1.58 -11.53 -18.63
CA ARG A 179 0.15 -11.25 -18.69
C ARG A 179 -0.28 -10.69 -17.35
N VAL A 180 -1.13 -9.66 -17.37
CA VAL A 180 -1.56 -8.97 -16.15
C VAL A 180 -3.06 -9.16 -15.94
N LEU A 181 -3.42 -9.75 -14.81
CA LEU A 181 -4.79 -9.75 -14.29
C LEU A 181 -4.89 -8.71 -13.18
N ILE A 182 -5.85 -7.80 -13.29
CA ILE A 182 -6.19 -6.85 -12.25
C ILE A 182 -7.54 -7.27 -11.67
N VAL A 183 -7.60 -7.53 -10.37
CA VAL A 183 -8.84 -7.88 -9.66
C VAL A 183 -9.22 -6.75 -8.70
N HIS A 184 -10.46 -6.26 -8.79
CA HIS A 184 -10.93 -5.13 -7.99
C HIS A 184 -12.37 -5.33 -7.54
N GLY A 185 -12.72 -4.99 -6.29
CA GLY A 185 -14.11 -5.02 -5.82
C GLY A 185 -14.89 -3.76 -6.19
N ASP A 186 -16.13 -3.87 -6.65
CA ASP A 186 -16.93 -2.70 -7.05
C ASP A 186 -17.34 -1.78 -5.89
N GLU A 187 -17.25 -2.26 -4.66
CA GLU A 187 -17.54 -1.52 -3.42
C GLU A 187 -16.28 -1.11 -2.65
N ASP A 188 -15.10 -1.15 -3.29
CA ASP A 188 -13.84 -0.73 -2.67
C ASP A 188 -13.86 0.77 -2.29
N SER A 189 -13.94 1.05 -0.98
CA SER A 189 -13.86 2.40 -0.41
C SER A 189 -12.45 2.84 -0.01
N VAL A 190 -11.45 1.98 -0.14
CA VAL A 190 -10.04 2.26 0.19
C VAL A 190 -9.30 2.73 -1.07
N VAL A 191 -9.45 1.99 -2.17
CA VAL A 191 -8.87 2.32 -3.47
C VAL A 191 -9.98 2.43 -4.51
N PRO A 192 -10.22 3.62 -5.08
CA PRO A 192 -11.27 3.78 -6.09
C PRO A 192 -11.04 2.86 -7.30
N LEU A 193 -12.10 2.16 -7.73
CA LEU A 193 -12.10 1.31 -8.94
C LEU A 193 -11.59 2.04 -10.20
N ALA A 194 -11.75 3.35 -10.25
CA ALA A 194 -11.22 4.18 -11.34
C ALA A 194 -9.70 4.04 -11.52
N ASN A 195 -8.95 3.74 -10.45
CA ASN A 195 -7.51 3.51 -10.51
C ASN A 195 -7.20 2.24 -11.33
N SER A 196 -7.86 1.13 -11.02
CA SER A 196 -7.70 -0.13 -11.75
C SER A 196 -8.13 -0.04 -13.21
N ARG A 197 -9.19 0.73 -13.50
CA ARG A 197 -9.58 1.04 -14.89
C ARG A 197 -8.49 1.81 -15.64
N ARG A 198 -7.89 2.82 -15.01
CA ARG A 198 -6.77 3.57 -15.61
C ARG A 198 -5.53 2.69 -15.79
N LEU A 199 -5.23 1.83 -14.81
CA LEU A 199 -4.11 0.91 -14.88
C LEU A 199 -4.28 -0.09 -16.03
N ALA A 200 -5.46 -0.70 -16.17
CA ALA A 200 -5.79 -1.58 -17.28
C ALA A 200 -5.64 -0.88 -18.64
N ALA A 201 -6.08 0.39 -18.75
CA ALA A 201 -5.90 1.17 -19.97
C ALA A 201 -4.43 1.51 -20.27
N ALA A 202 -3.58 1.58 -19.26
CA ALA A 202 -2.15 1.88 -19.40
C ALA A 202 -1.28 0.64 -19.67
N LEU A 203 -1.81 -0.57 -19.48
CA LEU A 203 -1.11 -1.85 -19.69
C LEU A 203 -1.78 -2.62 -20.83
N PRO A 204 -1.27 -2.54 -22.08
CA PRO A 204 -1.80 -3.29 -23.20
C PRO A 204 -1.86 -4.79 -22.89
N GLY A 205 -3.00 -5.42 -23.10
CA GLY A 205 -3.20 -6.86 -22.82
C GLY A 205 -3.57 -7.20 -21.37
N ALA A 206 -3.61 -6.22 -20.46
CA ALA A 206 -4.09 -6.46 -19.10
C ALA A 206 -5.61 -6.72 -19.07
N ARG A 207 -6.03 -7.74 -18.30
CA ARG A 207 -7.43 -8.05 -18.05
C ARG A 207 -7.86 -7.41 -16.73
N LEU A 208 -8.93 -6.63 -16.74
CA LEU A 208 -9.58 -6.14 -15.51
C LEU A 208 -10.79 -7.01 -15.19
N ALA A 209 -10.77 -7.61 -14.00
CA ALA A 209 -11.86 -8.32 -13.37
C ALA A 209 -12.44 -7.48 -12.24
N VAL A 210 -13.75 -7.20 -12.29
CA VAL A 210 -14.46 -6.50 -11.22
C VAL A 210 -15.35 -7.50 -10.49
N MET A 211 -15.12 -7.71 -9.20
CA MET A 211 -15.90 -8.62 -8.35
C MET A 211 -17.04 -7.84 -7.70
N ALA A 212 -18.27 -8.25 -7.98
CA ALA A 212 -19.49 -7.58 -7.51
C ALA A 212 -19.71 -7.82 -6.00
N GLY A 213 -20.10 -6.77 -5.28
CA GLY A 213 -20.36 -6.79 -3.84
C GLY A 213 -19.11 -6.93 -2.95
N CYS A 214 -17.92 -6.91 -3.55
CA CYS A 214 -16.64 -6.99 -2.85
C CYS A 214 -16.04 -5.60 -2.62
N GLY A 215 -15.37 -5.44 -1.49
CA GLY A 215 -14.61 -4.24 -1.14
C GLY A 215 -13.15 -4.31 -1.60
N HIS A 216 -12.26 -3.86 -0.74
CA HIS A 216 -10.82 -3.77 -1.01
C HIS A 216 -10.11 -5.13 -1.00
N MET A 217 -10.71 -6.16 -0.39
CA MET A 217 -10.07 -7.47 -0.17
C MET A 217 -10.87 -8.58 -0.86
N PRO A 218 -11.09 -8.52 -2.19
CA PRO A 218 -11.99 -9.44 -2.88
C PRO A 218 -11.61 -10.93 -2.69
N HIS A 219 -10.32 -11.23 -2.57
CA HIS A 219 -9.78 -12.57 -2.30
C HIS A 219 -10.10 -13.13 -0.91
N GLU A 220 -10.38 -12.29 0.08
CA GLU A 220 -10.84 -12.72 1.40
C GLU A 220 -12.35 -12.71 1.53
N GLU A 221 -13.01 -11.86 0.74
CA GLU A 221 -14.46 -11.63 0.78
C GLU A 221 -15.25 -12.69 0.02
N ASP A 222 -14.75 -13.11 -1.14
CA ASP A 222 -15.27 -14.22 -1.94
C ASP A 222 -14.09 -15.06 -2.50
N PRO A 223 -13.47 -15.90 -1.64
CA PRO A 223 -12.28 -16.67 -2.03
C PRO A 223 -12.54 -17.62 -3.19
N ASP A 224 -13.72 -18.24 -3.23
CA ASP A 224 -14.07 -19.21 -4.27
C ASP A 224 -14.15 -18.50 -5.64
N ALA A 225 -14.90 -17.39 -5.72
CA ALA A 225 -14.98 -16.61 -6.96
C ALA A 225 -13.64 -16.00 -7.36
N PHE A 226 -12.80 -15.61 -6.38
CA PHE A 226 -11.45 -15.11 -6.66
C PHE A 226 -10.55 -16.21 -7.24
N VAL A 227 -10.56 -17.42 -6.66
CA VAL A 227 -9.77 -18.57 -7.13
C VAL A 227 -10.21 -18.97 -8.53
N ASP A 228 -11.51 -19.15 -8.77
CA ASP A 228 -12.06 -19.48 -10.10
C ASP A 228 -11.59 -18.47 -11.16
N LEU A 229 -11.56 -17.19 -10.78
CA LEU A 229 -11.16 -16.11 -11.68
C LEU A 229 -9.66 -16.14 -11.99
N VAL A 230 -8.82 -16.45 -11.00
CA VAL A 230 -7.37 -16.60 -11.19
C VAL A 230 -7.06 -17.86 -11.99
N GLU A 231 -7.70 -18.99 -11.68
CA GLU A 231 -7.55 -20.25 -12.43
C GLU A 231 -7.94 -20.06 -13.89
N SER A 232 -9.10 -19.47 -14.17
CA SER A 232 -9.54 -19.14 -15.53
C SER A 232 -8.53 -18.25 -16.29
N PHE A 233 -7.90 -17.30 -15.58
CA PHE A 233 -6.85 -16.49 -16.17
C PHE A 233 -5.60 -17.31 -16.49
N LEU A 234 -5.13 -18.15 -15.57
CA LEU A 234 -3.95 -19.00 -15.77
C LEU A 234 -4.17 -20.02 -16.90
N GLU A 235 -5.33 -20.67 -16.97
CA GLU A 235 -5.64 -21.68 -18.00
C GLU A 235 -5.68 -21.11 -19.42
N SER A 236 -5.97 -19.81 -19.58
CA SER A 236 -5.96 -19.14 -20.88
C SER A 236 -4.56 -19.05 -21.54
N HIS A 237 -3.51 -19.56 -20.90
CA HIS A 237 -2.17 -19.75 -21.49
C HIS A 237 -2.08 -20.94 -22.45
N VAL A 238 -2.96 -21.94 -22.31
CA VAL A 238 -2.79 -23.26 -22.93
C VAL A 238 -3.51 -23.36 -24.30
N SER A 239 -3.68 -22.26 -25.02
CA SER A 239 -4.39 -22.22 -26.32
C SER A 239 -3.49 -21.88 -27.50
#